data_AF-A0A853BE70-F1
#
_entry.id   AF-A0A853BE70-F1
#
_cell.length_a   1.000
_cell.length_b   1.000
_cell.length_c   1.000
_cell.angle_alpha   90.00
_cell.angle_beta   90.00
_cell.angle_gamma   90.00
#
_symmetry.space_group_name_H-M   'P 1'
#
loop_
_entity.id
_entity.type
_entity.pdbx_description
1 polymer ?
#
loop_
_entity_poly.entity_id
_entity_poly.type
_entity_poly.pdbx_seq_one_letter_code
_entity_poly.pdbx_strand_id
1 'polypeptide(L)'
;MTEGNPLGEYLRARRELVTPEQVNLPVLGTRRVPGLRREEVAMLAGISSDYYLRLEQGRDRNPSAQVLESLARVLRLDDDATAYLLGLGAGKPRRARRRPRKETVPPGIVKLVATLSLPAFVEGRYFDVLTANPLATALSPRLVVGGNRLRDVFLEPAEQSLYPDWESVTAGLVAGFRRSVGADTDDPRSIELVGELSLVSSRFRQLWARHDVRDRQGVPEPLRLDHPQVGELTLNREKLSISGTAGQMLAIYHPEPGTDADKLALLASATLAPAGQAHAQR
;
A
#
# COMPACT_ATOMS: atom_id res chain seq x y z
N MET A 1 -24.16 17.10 0.13
CA MET A 1 -22.95 16.31 0.43
C MET A 1 -23.31 14.86 0.15
N THR A 2 -23.00 14.37 -1.05
CA THR A 2 -23.25 12.97 -1.40
C THR A 2 -22.36 12.13 -0.49
N GLU A 3 -22.95 11.30 0.38
CA GLU A 3 -22.19 10.29 1.09
C GLU A 3 -21.40 9.48 0.06
N GLY A 4 -20.08 9.35 0.27
CA GLY A 4 -19.23 8.58 -0.63
C GLY A 4 -19.75 7.16 -0.82
N ASN A 5 -19.49 6.58 -2.00
CA ASN A 5 -19.83 5.20 -2.33
C ASN A 5 -18.56 4.37 -2.61
N PRO A 6 -17.78 4.01 -1.58
CA PRO A 6 -16.53 3.26 -1.77
C PRO A 6 -16.75 1.93 -2.50
N LEU A 7 -17.88 1.25 -2.25
CA LEU A 7 -18.23 0.00 -2.91
C LEU A 7 -18.40 0.20 -4.43
N GLY A 8 -19.23 1.16 -4.84
CA GLY A 8 -19.47 1.38 -6.27
C GLY A 8 -18.28 1.98 -7.00
N GLU A 9 -17.48 2.82 -6.34
CA GLU A 9 -16.20 3.31 -6.87
C GLU A 9 -15.23 2.15 -7.11
N TYR A 10 -15.11 1.24 -6.14
CA TYR A 10 -14.29 0.03 -6.28
C TYR A 10 -14.77 -0.87 -7.42
N LEU A 11 -16.08 -1.17 -7.47
CA LEU A 11 -16.65 -2.00 -8.54
C LEU A 11 -16.41 -1.40 -9.93
N ARG A 12 -16.58 -0.08 -10.07
CA ARG A 12 -16.33 0.62 -11.34
C ARG A 12 -14.87 0.51 -11.76
N ALA A 13 -13.94 0.82 -10.86
CA ALA A 13 -12.51 0.77 -11.13
C ALA A 13 -12.05 -0.64 -11.52
N ARG A 14 -12.49 -1.67 -10.78
CA ARG A 14 -12.16 -3.08 -11.10
C ARG A 14 -12.77 -3.54 -12.42
N ARG A 15 -14.03 -3.16 -12.70
CA ARG A 15 -14.70 -3.49 -13.96
C ARG A 15 -13.96 -2.96 -15.18
N GLU A 16 -13.43 -1.74 -15.09
CA GLU A 16 -12.71 -1.10 -16.20
C GLU A 16 -11.36 -1.77 -16.52
N LEU A 17 -10.83 -2.58 -15.61
CA LEU A 17 -9.56 -3.30 -15.78
C LEU A 17 -9.72 -4.71 -16.36
N VAL A 18 -10.88 -5.33 -16.22
CA VAL A 18 -11.12 -6.68 -16.75
C VAL A 18 -11.55 -6.57 -18.20
N THR A 19 -10.83 -7.25 -19.10
CA THR A 19 -11.19 -7.24 -20.53
C THR A 19 -12.19 -8.35 -20.86
N PRO A 20 -13.00 -8.20 -21.92
CA PRO A 20 -13.93 -9.25 -22.37
C PRO A 20 -13.25 -10.60 -22.61
N GLU A 21 -12.05 -10.60 -23.20
CA GLU A 21 -11.30 -11.81 -23.52
C GLU A 21 -10.92 -12.59 -22.26
N GLN A 22 -10.59 -11.89 -21.16
CA GLN A 22 -10.26 -12.52 -19.88
C GLN A 22 -11.41 -13.31 -19.26
N VAL A 23 -12.64 -13.05 -19.70
CA VAL A 23 -13.86 -13.75 -19.28
C VAL A 23 -14.52 -14.49 -20.44
N ASN A 24 -13.76 -14.74 -21.51
CA ASN A 24 -14.20 -15.47 -22.71
C ASN A 24 -15.41 -14.86 -23.43
N LEU A 25 -15.57 -13.54 -23.36
CA LEU A 25 -16.59 -12.81 -24.12
C LEU A 25 -16.03 -12.35 -25.48
N PRO A 26 -16.77 -12.55 -26.58
CA PRO A 26 -16.36 -12.06 -27.89
C PRO A 26 -16.45 -10.53 -27.96
N VAL A 27 -15.45 -9.89 -28.55
CA VAL A 27 -15.51 -8.46 -28.86
C VAL A 27 -16.19 -8.26 -30.20
N LEU A 28 -17.45 -7.84 -30.15
CA LEU A 28 -18.26 -7.51 -31.32
C LEU A 28 -18.35 -5.99 -31.51
N GLY A 29 -17.90 -5.50 -32.67
CA GLY A 29 -18.00 -4.10 -33.08
C GLY A 29 -17.09 -3.11 -32.33
N THR A 30 -17.34 -1.81 -32.49
CA THR A 30 -16.54 -0.74 -31.86
C THR A 30 -16.93 -0.58 -30.39
N ARG A 31 -15.97 -0.78 -29.48
CA ARG A 31 -16.16 -0.60 -28.03
C ARG A 31 -15.74 0.81 -27.60
N ARG A 32 -16.54 1.43 -26.72
CA ARG A 32 -16.21 2.73 -26.10
C ARG A 32 -15.35 2.61 -24.84
N VAL A 33 -15.37 1.44 -24.19
CA VAL A 33 -14.58 1.16 -22.98
C VAL A 33 -13.73 -0.09 -23.20
N PRO A 34 -12.48 -0.10 -22.75
CA PRO A 34 -11.59 -1.26 -22.89
C PRO A 34 -12.01 -2.42 -21.98
N GLY A 35 -12.56 -2.12 -20.79
CA GLY A 35 -13.01 -3.13 -19.85
C GLY A 35 -14.42 -3.67 -20.09
N LEU A 36 -14.94 -4.39 -19.10
CA LEU A 36 -16.29 -4.94 -19.12
C LEU A 36 -17.36 -3.84 -19.03
N ARG A 37 -18.46 -4.04 -19.75
CA ARG A 37 -19.68 -3.24 -19.63
C ARG A 37 -20.48 -3.70 -18.41
N ARG A 38 -21.41 -2.87 -17.95
CA ARG A 38 -22.24 -3.18 -16.77
C ARG A 38 -23.11 -4.41 -17.00
N GLU A 39 -23.69 -4.49 -18.19
CA GLU A 39 -24.49 -5.62 -18.65
C GLU A 39 -23.68 -6.93 -18.72
N GLU A 40 -22.42 -6.87 -19.15
CA GLU A 40 -21.53 -8.04 -19.22
C GLU A 40 -21.22 -8.56 -17.80
N VAL A 41 -20.86 -7.67 -16.86
CA VAL A 41 -20.62 -8.05 -15.46
C VAL A 41 -21.88 -8.63 -14.83
N ALA A 42 -23.03 -7.97 -15.00
CA ALA A 42 -24.28 -8.40 -14.40
C ALA A 42 -24.70 -9.79 -14.90
N MET A 43 -24.60 -10.02 -16.22
CA MET A 43 -24.86 -11.32 -16.85
C MET A 43 -23.96 -12.42 -16.26
N LEU A 44 -22.64 -12.19 -16.22
CA LEU A 44 -21.68 -13.17 -15.70
C LEU A 44 -21.86 -13.42 -14.20
N ALA A 45 -22.30 -12.41 -13.44
CA ALA A 45 -22.51 -12.51 -12.00
C ALA A 45 -23.89 -13.09 -11.62
N GLY A 46 -24.79 -13.30 -12.59
CA GLY A 46 -26.13 -13.82 -12.36
C GLY A 46 -27.08 -12.82 -11.69
N ILE A 47 -26.89 -11.51 -11.95
CA ILE A 47 -27.70 -10.42 -11.38
C ILE A 47 -28.27 -9.53 -12.49
N SER A 48 -29.25 -8.69 -12.16
CA SER A 48 -29.78 -7.73 -13.15
C SER A 48 -28.81 -6.58 -13.38
N SER A 49 -28.76 -6.08 -14.62
CA SER A 49 -27.93 -4.91 -14.99
C SER A 49 -28.32 -3.67 -14.16
N ASP A 50 -29.62 -3.47 -13.91
CA ASP A 50 -30.13 -2.40 -13.07
C ASP A 50 -29.65 -2.51 -11.62
N TYR A 51 -29.55 -3.73 -11.07
CA TYR A 51 -29.03 -3.93 -9.72
C TYR A 51 -27.54 -3.58 -9.65
N TYR A 52 -26.74 -4.05 -10.62
CA TYR A 52 -25.32 -3.67 -10.68
C TYR A 52 -25.12 -2.16 -10.83
N LEU A 53 -25.94 -1.49 -11.64
CA LEU A 53 -25.93 -0.04 -11.77
C LEU A 53 -26.23 0.66 -10.44
N ARG A 54 -27.22 0.18 -9.68
CA ARG A 54 -27.57 0.75 -8.36
C ARG A 54 -26.44 0.57 -7.34
N LEU A 55 -25.68 -0.53 -7.40
CA LEU A 55 -24.47 -0.71 -6.60
C LEU A 55 -23.40 0.34 -6.97
N GLU A 56 -23.09 0.52 -8.26
CA GLU A 56 -22.13 1.54 -8.71
C GLU A 56 -22.56 2.98 -8.35
N GLN A 57 -23.85 3.26 -8.31
CA GLN A 57 -24.41 4.56 -7.95
C GLN A 57 -24.58 4.75 -6.44
N GLY A 58 -24.47 3.69 -5.64
CA GLY A 58 -24.60 3.74 -4.19
C GLY A 58 -26.04 3.86 -3.70
N ARG A 59 -26.99 3.54 -4.59
CA ARG A 59 -28.43 3.44 -4.29
C ARG A 59 -28.76 2.14 -3.58
N ASP A 60 -28.00 1.08 -3.86
CA ASP A 60 -27.97 -0.17 -3.08
C ASP A 60 -26.62 -0.28 -2.37
N ARG A 61 -26.63 -0.42 -1.04
CA ARG A 61 -25.41 -0.40 -0.20
C ARG A 61 -25.11 -1.69 0.55
N ASN A 62 -26.08 -2.60 0.61
CA ASN A 62 -25.99 -3.84 1.37
C ASN A 62 -26.22 -5.06 0.46
N PRO A 63 -25.38 -5.31 -0.55
CA PRO A 63 -25.43 -6.56 -1.29
C PRO A 63 -25.11 -7.75 -0.38
N SER A 64 -25.66 -8.93 -0.69
CA SER A 64 -25.32 -10.14 0.05
C SER A 64 -23.87 -10.57 -0.20
N ALA A 65 -23.28 -11.32 0.73
CA ALA A 65 -21.95 -11.89 0.56
C ALA A 65 -21.84 -12.72 -0.72
N GLN A 66 -22.87 -13.50 -1.04
CA GLN A 66 -22.94 -14.30 -2.28
C GLN A 66 -22.86 -13.43 -3.55
N VAL A 67 -23.53 -12.28 -3.57
CA VAL A 67 -23.44 -11.33 -4.70
C VAL A 67 -22.01 -10.79 -4.82
N LEU A 68 -21.40 -10.41 -3.70
CA LEU A 68 -20.04 -9.88 -3.68
C LEU A 68 -19.00 -10.94 -4.11
N GLU A 69 -19.15 -12.19 -3.70
CA GLU A 69 -18.32 -13.32 -4.14
C GLU A 69 -18.49 -13.59 -5.64
N SER A 70 -19.72 -13.52 -6.16
CA SER A 70 -19.97 -13.63 -7.60
C SER A 70 -19.27 -12.52 -8.38
N LEU A 71 -19.40 -11.28 -7.91
CA LEU A 71 -18.71 -10.12 -8.50
C LEU A 71 -17.18 -10.27 -8.40
N ALA A 72 -16.64 -10.76 -7.29
CA ALA A 72 -15.20 -10.99 -7.13
C ALA A 72 -14.66 -11.98 -8.18
N ARG A 73 -15.38 -13.08 -8.42
CA ARG A 73 -15.02 -14.06 -9.45
C ARG A 73 -15.05 -13.47 -10.86
N VAL A 74 -16.12 -12.76 -11.21
CA VAL A 74 -16.27 -12.12 -12.53
C VAL A 74 -15.19 -11.06 -12.76
N LEU A 75 -14.87 -10.29 -11.72
CA LEU A 75 -13.86 -9.25 -11.76
C LEU A 75 -12.43 -9.79 -11.57
N ARG A 76 -12.26 -11.12 -11.50
CA ARG A 76 -10.99 -11.82 -11.33
C ARG A 76 -10.15 -11.24 -10.18
N LEU A 77 -10.80 -10.96 -9.06
CA LEU A 77 -10.13 -10.46 -7.86
C LEU A 77 -9.33 -11.58 -7.20
N ASP A 78 -8.14 -11.24 -6.69
CA ASP A 78 -7.39 -12.12 -5.79
C ASP A 78 -8.02 -12.15 -4.39
N ASP A 79 -7.45 -12.94 -3.48
CA ASP A 79 -7.99 -13.12 -2.14
C ASP A 79 -8.02 -11.82 -1.33
N ASP A 80 -6.99 -10.97 -1.48
CA ASP A 80 -6.89 -9.68 -0.81
C ASP A 80 -7.96 -8.70 -1.27
N ALA A 81 -8.14 -8.59 -2.59
CA ALA A 81 -9.15 -7.77 -3.23
C ALA A 81 -10.57 -8.28 -2.92
N THR A 82 -10.76 -9.60 -2.86
CA THR A 82 -12.04 -10.23 -2.49
C THR A 82 -12.40 -9.93 -1.03
N ALA A 83 -11.46 -10.11 -0.11
CA ALA A 83 -11.65 -9.78 1.30
C ALA A 83 -11.95 -8.29 1.50
N TYR A 84 -11.30 -7.42 0.72
CA TYR A 84 -11.58 -5.99 0.73
C TYR A 84 -13.00 -5.68 0.23
N LEU A 85 -13.41 -6.24 -0.92
CA LEU A 85 -14.75 -6.07 -1.48
C LEU A 85 -15.84 -6.49 -0.49
N LEU A 86 -15.70 -7.67 0.12
CA LEU A 86 -16.60 -8.16 1.17
C LEU A 86 -16.66 -7.19 2.36
N GLY A 87 -15.51 -6.65 2.76
CA GLY A 87 -15.42 -5.63 3.81
C GLY A 87 -16.14 -4.32 3.49
N LEU A 88 -16.17 -3.90 2.22
CA LEU A 88 -16.93 -2.72 1.77
C LEU A 88 -18.44 -2.95 1.85
N GLY A 89 -18.91 -4.13 1.44
CA GLY A 89 -20.34 -4.46 1.39
C GLY A 89 -20.95 -4.84 2.75
N ALA A 90 -20.14 -5.23 3.74
CA ALA A 90 -20.60 -5.59 5.08
C ALA A 90 -21.15 -4.40 5.91
N GLY A 91 -21.21 -3.19 5.35
CA GLY A 91 -21.86 -2.04 5.99
C GLY A 91 -21.30 -1.70 7.37
N LYS A 92 -19.97 -1.81 7.57
CA LYS A 92 -19.35 -1.46 8.86
C LYS A 92 -19.81 -0.06 9.27
N PRO A 93 -20.35 0.12 10.50
CA PRO A 93 -20.81 1.42 10.94
C PRO A 93 -19.67 2.41 10.78
N ARG A 94 -19.92 3.53 10.07
CA ARG A 94 -18.98 4.65 9.97
C ARG A 94 -18.56 4.95 11.40
N ARG A 95 -17.32 4.60 11.76
CA ARG A 95 -16.80 4.97 13.08
C ARG A 95 -16.94 6.47 13.15
N ALA A 96 -17.70 6.96 14.14
CA ALA A 96 -17.92 8.39 14.35
C ALA A 96 -16.58 9.11 14.20
N ARG A 97 -16.55 10.20 13.41
CA ARG A 97 -15.36 11.03 13.13
C ARG A 97 -14.52 11.19 14.39
N ARG A 98 -13.57 10.28 14.60
CA ARG A 98 -12.61 10.42 15.67
C ARG A 98 -11.59 11.40 15.12
N ARG A 99 -11.37 12.50 15.84
CA ARG A 99 -10.23 13.38 15.54
C ARG A 99 -9.00 12.49 15.31
N PRO A 100 -8.20 12.75 14.25
CA PRO A 100 -7.00 11.98 14.02
C PRO A 100 -6.15 12.04 15.29
N ARG A 101 -6.10 10.93 16.03
CA ARG A 101 -5.19 10.79 17.15
C ARG A 101 -3.82 10.63 16.55
N LYS A 102 -2.87 11.44 17.00
CA LYS A 102 -1.46 11.26 16.67
C LYS A 102 -1.09 9.79 16.89
N GLU A 103 -0.64 9.12 15.84
CA GLU A 103 -0.21 7.72 15.95
C GLU A 103 0.99 7.68 16.90
N THR A 104 0.79 7.06 18.06
CA THR A 104 1.82 6.95 19.08
C THR A 104 2.23 5.50 19.17
N VAL A 105 3.53 5.24 19.04
CA VAL A 105 4.10 3.89 19.14
C VAL A 105 4.13 3.49 20.61
N PRO A 106 3.71 2.27 20.98
CA PRO A 106 3.85 1.79 22.35
C PRO A 106 5.32 1.87 22.82
N PRO A 107 5.62 2.36 24.03
CA PRO A 107 7.00 2.55 24.49
C PRO A 107 7.86 1.28 24.46
N GLY A 108 7.25 0.12 24.73
CA GLY A 108 7.94 -1.17 24.62
C GLY A 108 8.41 -1.50 23.21
N ILE A 109 7.63 -1.11 22.18
CA ILE A 109 8.01 -1.31 20.78
C ILE A 109 9.13 -0.36 20.38
N VAL A 110 9.11 0.90 20.85
CA VAL A 110 10.22 1.84 20.62
C VAL A 110 11.53 1.26 21.17
N LYS A 111 11.50 0.73 22.40
CA LYS A 111 12.66 0.05 23.00
C LYS A 111 13.09 -1.17 22.20
N LEU A 112 12.15 -2.01 21.75
CA LEU A 112 12.44 -3.18 20.92
C LEU A 112 13.17 -2.79 19.63
N VAL A 113 12.65 -1.81 18.89
CA VAL A 113 13.25 -1.34 17.63
C VAL A 113 14.69 -0.89 17.84
N ALA A 114 14.98 -0.20 18.93
CA ALA A 114 16.33 0.25 19.27
C ALA A 114 17.31 -0.89 19.57
N THR A 115 16.83 -2.08 19.96
CA THR A 115 17.68 -3.25 20.28
C THR A 115 17.93 -4.18 19.10
N LEU A 116 17.18 -4.04 18.01
CA LEU A 116 17.32 -4.92 16.83
C LEU A 116 18.62 -4.62 16.09
N SER A 117 19.38 -5.67 15.79
CA SER A 117 20.61 -5.65 14.98
C SER A 117 20.35 -5.69 13.47
N LEU A 118 19.09 -5.51 13.05
CA LEU A 118 18.65 -5.49 11.66
C LEU A 118 17.94 -4.16 11.37
N PRO A 119 17.96 -3.64 10.13
CA PRO A 119 17.19 -2.46 9.75
C PRO A 119 15.71 -2.61 10.12
N ALA A 120 15.23 -1.78 11.04
CA ALA A 120 13.89 -1.89 11.58
C ALA A 120 13.25 -0.52 11.86
N PHE A 121 11.97 -0.40 11.53
CA PHE A 121 11.18 0.80 11.77
C PHE A 121 9.70 0.47 11.94
N VAL A 122 8.94 1.37 12.54
CA VAL A 122 7.48 1.29 12.63
C VAL A 122 6.87 2.30 11.68
N GLU A 123 5.93 1.86 10.87
CA GLU A 123 5.09 2.74 10.05
C GLU A 123 3.64 2.75 10.54
N GLY A 124 3.02 3.93 10.46
CA GLY A 124 1.61 4.13 10.75
C GLY A 124 0.69 3.69 9.61
N ARG A 125 -0.61 3.95 9.78
CA ARG A 125 -1.61 3.64 8.74
C ARG A 125 -1.39 4.43 7.45
N TYR A 126 -0.79 5.61 7.52
CA TYR A 126 -0.52 6.46 6.35
C TYR A 126 0.91 6.31 5.81
N PHE A 127 1.65 5.28 6.26
CA PHE A 127 3.04 5.06 5.89
C PHE A 127 3.99 6.16 6.41
N ASP A 128 3.56 6.93 7.40
CA ASP A 128 4.42 7.80 8.20
C ASP A 128 5.36 6.93 9.06
N VAL A 129 6.65 7.23 9.06
CA VAL A 129 7.66 6.55 9.90
C VAL A 129 7.56 7.10 11.32
N LEU A 130 7.18 6.25 12.27
CA LEU A 130 6.89 6.64 13.65
C LEU A 130 8.07 6.39 14.60
N THR A 131 8.90 5.39 14.31
CA THR A 131 10.20 5.13 14.96
C THR A 131 11.08 4.36 13.98
N ALA A 132 12.40 4.56 14.03
CA ALA A 132 13.36 3.83 13.21
C ALA A 132 14.65 3.62 14.00
N ASN A 133 15.34 2.50 13.78
CA ASN A 133 16.69 2.31 14.30
C ASN A 133 17.73 2.87 13.30
N PRO A 134 18.99 3.12 13.74
CA PRO A 134 20.02 3.68 12.87
C PRO A 134 20.27 2.85 11.61
N LEU A 135 20.12 1.52 11.67
CA LEU A 135 20.28 0.63 10.53
C LEU A 135 19.20 0.82 9.46
N ALA A 136 17.97 1.16 9.83
CA ALA A 136 16.93 1.54 8.87
C ALA A 136 17.32 2.83 8.14
N THR A 137 17.81 3.84 8.87
CA THR A 137 18.30 5.08 8.26
C THR A 137 19.56 4.86 7.41
N ALA A 138 20.40 3.90 7.78
CA ALA A 138 21.56 3.47 6.98
C ALA A 138 21.13 2.86 5.65
N LEU A 139 20.03 2.08 5.65
CA LEU A 139 19.51 1.41 4.47
C LEU A 139 18.80 2.38 3.50
N SER A 140 18.05 3.32 4.05
CA SER A 140 17.48 4.47 3.32
C SER A 140 17.52 5.69 4.24
N PRO A 141 18.20 6.78 3.84
CA PRO A 141 18.23 8.03 4.61
C PRO A 141 16.85 8.66 4.86
N ARG A 142 15.80 8.21 4.16
CA ARG A 142 14.41 8.67 4.32
C ARG A 142 13.63 7.90 5.39
N LEU A 143 14.14 6.75 5.85
CA LEU A 143 13.58 6.01 6.98
C LEU A 143 13.95 6.69 8.31
N VAL A 144 13.35 7.87 8.52
CA VAL A 144 13.53 8.73 9.69
C VAL A 144 12.17 9.15 10.24
N VAL A 145 12.10 9.40 11.55
CA VAL A 145 10.84 9.77 12.21
C VAL A 145 10.24 11.03 11.58
N GLY A 146 8.96 10.95 11.20
CA GLY A 146 8.24 12.03 10.52
C GLY A 146 8.34 12.00 8.98
N GLY A 147 9.22 11.17 8.41
CA GLY A 147 9.21 10.84 6.99
C GLY A 147 7.94 10.09 6.59
N ASN A 148 7.57 10.13 5.31
CA ASN A 148 6.43 9.41 4.78
C ASN A 148 6.84 8.61 3.55
N ARG A 149 6.77 7.28 3.64
CA ARG A 149 7.32 6.40 2.61
C ARG A 149 6.66 6.57 1.24
N LEU A 150 5.39 6.97 1.19
CA LEU A 150 4.71 7.24 -0.08
C LEU A 150 5.26 8.53 -0.70
N ARG A 151 5.47 9.60 0.09
CA ARG A 151 6.15 10.80 -0.42
C ARG A 151 7.55 10.47 -0.89
N ASP A 152 8.32 9.77 -0.06
CA ASP A 152 9.73 9.47 -0.35
C ASP A 152 9.86 8.69 -1.67
N VAL A 153 9.13 7.59 -1.85
CA VAL A 153 9.26 6.75 -3.05
C VAL A 153 8.75 7.42 -4.34
N PHE A 154 7.83 8.40 -4.25
CA PHE A 154 7.26 9.05 -5.42
C PHE A 154 7.91 10.40 -5.76
N LEU A 155 8.53 11.07 -4.79
CA LEU A 155 8.99 12.46 -4.94
C LEU A 155 10.51 12.62 -4.83
N GLU A 156 11.21 11.69 -4.18
CA GLU A 156 12.64 11.82 -3.93
C GLU A 156 13.46 10.98 -4.93
N PRO A 157 14.19 11.59 -5.88
CA PRO A 157 14.93 10.84 -6.90
C PRO A 157 15.95 9.86 -6.32
N ALA A 158 16.61 10.22 -5.22
CA ALA A 158 17.56 9.33 -4.55
C ALA A 158 16.88 8.09 -3.96
N GLU A 159 15.66 8.21 -3.45
CA GLU A 159 14.88 7.06 -2.96
C GLU A 159 14.38 6.22 -4.14
N GLN A 160 14.04 6.83 -5.28
CA GLN A 160 13.66 6.10 -6.48
C GLN A 160 14.82 5.26 -7.04
N SER A 161 16.02 5.85 -7.11
CA SER A 161 17.23 5.15 -7.56
C SER A 161 17.64 3.98 -6.67
N LEU A 162 17.23 3.99 -5.40
CA LEU A 162 17.47 2.87 -4.48
C LEU A 162 16.69 1.60 -4.89
N TYR A 163 15.62 1.71 -5.67
CA TYR A 163 14.76 0.58 -6.04
C TYR A 163 14.89 0.23 -7.53
N PRO A 164 15.67 -0.81 -7.91
CA PRO A 164 15.69 -1.30 -9.29
C PRO A 164 14.28 -1.67 -9.79
N ASP A 165 13.47 -2.27 -8.91
CA ASP A 165 12.09 -2.67 -9.18
C ASP A 165 11.08 -1.60 -8.72
N TRP A 166 11.43 -0.31 -8.85
CA TRP A 166 10.64 0.84 -8.39
C TRP A 166 9.16 0.76 -8.78
N GLU A 167 8.90 0.28 -9.99
CA GLU A 167 7.55 0.13 -10.50
C GLU A 167 6.69 -0.83 -9.67
N SER A 168 7.26 -1.98 -9.27
CA SER A 168 6.59 -2.98 -8.44
C SER A 168 6.41 -2.47 -7.01
N VAL A 169 7.46 -1.82 -6.46
CA VAL A 169 7.45 -1.25 -5.11
C VAL A 169 6.34 -0.21 -4.96
N THR A 170 6.24 0.74 -5.89
CA THR A 170 5.20 1.77 -5.87
C THR A 170 3.79 1.19 -6.01
N ALA A 171 3.59 0.18 -6.86
CA ALA A 171 2.30 -0.50 -6.99
C ALA A 171 1.90 -1.20 -5.67
N GLY A 172 2.83 -1.90 -5.02
CA GLY A 172 2.60 -2.54 -3.72
C GLY A 172 2.29 -1.55 -2.61
N LEU A 173 3.03 -0.44 -2.53
CA LEU A 173 2.81 0.61 -1.52
C LEU A 173 1.45 1.28 -1.69
N VAL A 174 1.03 1.61 -2.92
CA VAL A 174 -0.29 2.22 -3.17
C VAL A 174 -1.43 1.24 -2.84
N ALA A 175 -1.29 -0.04 -3.23
CA ALA A 175 -2.29 -1.07 -2.92
C ALA A 175 -2.41 -1.32 -1.40
N GLY A 176 -1.28 -1.38 -0.68
CA GLY A 176 -1.25 -1.48 0.77
C GLY A 176 -1.79 -0.23 1.47
N PHE A 177 -1.56 0.95 0.91
CA PHE A 177 -2.14 2.20 1.41
C PHE A 177 -3.67 2.21 1.31
N ARG A 178 -4.22 1.77 0.18
CA ARG A 178 -5.68 1.62 0.01
C ARG A 178 -6.27 0.64 1.02
N ARG A 179 -5.60 -0.50 1.27
CA ARG A 179 -5.99 -1.44 2.33
C ARG A 179 -6.02 -0.75 3.70
N SER A 180 -5.00 0.06 3.98
CA SER A 180 -4.82 0.75 5.26
C SER A 180 -5.92 1.77 5.56
N VAL A 181 -6.23 2.64 4.58
CA VAL A 181 -7.28 3.66 4.74
C VAL A 181 -8.68 3.05 4.65
N GLY A 182 -8.81 1.87 4.03
CA GLY A 182 -10.06 1.12 4.02
C GLY A 182 -11.17 1.87 3.29
N ALA A 183 -12.37 1.86 3.87
CA ALA A 183 -13.52 2.64 3.41
C ALA A 183 -13.56 4.06 4.01
N ASP A 184 -12.59 4.44 4.85
CA ASP A 184 -12.53 5.74 5.52
C ASP A 184 -12.01 6.82 4.56
N THR A 185 -12.87 7.18 3.62
CA THR A 185 -12.60 8.14 2.53
C THR A 185 -12.67 9.60 2.98
N ASP A 186 -13.21 9.87 4.18
CA ASP A 186 -13.34 11.22 4.75
C ASP A 186 -12.14 11.61 5.63
N ASP A 187 -11.13 10.75 5.73
CA ASP A 187 -9.97 11.00 6.59
C ASP A 187 -9.10 12.15 6.03
N PRO A 188 -8.92 13.27 6.77
CA PRO A 188 -8.19 14.43 6.25
C PRO A 188 -6.74 14.12 5.83
N ARG A 189 -6.05 13.23 6.55
CA ARG A 189 -4.65 12.87 6.23
C ARG A 189 -4.58 12.01 4.97
N SER A 190 -5.56 11.13 4.77
CA SER A 190 -5.71 10.36 3.54
C SER A 190 -5.98 11.27 2.35
N ILE A 191 -6.94 12.20 2.49
CA ILE A 191 -7.31 13.16 1.45
C ILE A 191 -6.12 14.05 1.07
N GLU A 192 -5.38 14.56 2.07
CA GLU A 192 -4.17 15.36 1.85
C GLU A 192 -3.14 14.59 1.03
N LEU A 193 -2.77 13.38 1.48
CA LEU A 193 -1.72 12.59 0.86
C LEU A 193 -2.11 12.13 -0.57
N VAL A 194 -3.34 11.66 -0.75
CA VAL A 194 -3.86 11.29 -2.07
C VAL A 194 -3.89 12.50 -2.99
N GLY A 195 -4.37 13.65 -2.50
CA GLY A 195 -4.48 14.88 -3.28
C GLY A 195 -3.10 15.38 -3.74
N GLU A 196 -2.16 15.50 -2.81
CA GLU A 196 -0.78 15.90 -3.11
C GLU A 196 -0.13 14.97 -4.12
N LEU A 197 -0.03 13.67 -3.83
CA LEU A 197 0.64 12.70 -4.69
C LEU A 197 -0.04 12.58 -6.06
N SER A 198 -1.36 12.72 -6.10
CA SER A 198 -2.11 12.78 -7.36
C SER A 198 -1.80 14.04 -8.15
N LEU A 199 -1.50 15.18 -7.55
CA LEU A 199 -1.14 16.38 -8.32
C LEU A 199 0.24 16.23 -8.96
N VAL A 200 1.21 15.72 -8.20
CA VAL A 200 2.62 15.77 -8.59
C VAL A 200 3.13 14.49 -9.29
N SER A 201 2.46 13.34 -9.13
CA SER A 201 2.88 12.07 -9.72
C SER A 201 1.80 11.45 -10.61
N SER A 202 2.06 11.42 -11.92
CA SER A 202 1.20 10.74 -12.90
C SER A 202 1.08 9.24 -12.61
N ARG A 203 2.18 8.61 -12.18
CA ARG A 203 2.20 7.20 -11.78
C ARG A 203 1.31 6.95 -10.57
N PHE A 204 1.41 7.77 -9.52
CA PHE A 204 0.54 7.64 -8.36
C PHE A 204 -0.95 7.75 -8.76
N ARG A 205 -1.31 8.75 -9.60
CA ARG A 205 -2.68 8.88 -10.11
C ARG A 205 -3.18 7.60 -10.78
N GLN A 206 -2.37 7.01 -11.65
CA GLN A 206 -2.73 5.79 -12.37
C GLN A 206 -2.91 4.61 -11.41
N LEU A 207 -1.97 4.41 -10.48
CA LEU A 207 -2.04 3.33 -9.49
C LEU A 207 -3.23 3.50 -8.55
N TRP A 208 -3.50 4.73 -8.09
CA TRP A 208 -4.63 5.03 -7.23
C TRP A 208 -5.97 4.75 -7.94
N ALA A 209 -6.11 5.15 -9.20
CA ALA A 209 -7.32 4.95 -10.01
C ALA A 209 -7.65 3.46 -10.29
N ARG A 210 -6.65 2.56 -10.24
CA ARG A 210 -6.85 1.12 -10.44
C ARG A 210 -7.55 0.42 -9.27
N HIS A 211 -7.58 1.06 -8.11
CA HIS A 211 -8.13 0.49 -6.88
C HIS A 211 -7.55 -0.90 -6.55
N ASP A 212 -6.28 -1.14 -6.89
CA ASP A 212 -5.57 -2.34 -6.45
C ASP A 212 -5.50 -2.31 -4.90
N VAL A 213 -5.65 -3.48 -4.27
CA VAL A 213 -5.61 -3.66 -2.82
C VAL A 213 -4.77 -4.89 -2.53
N ARG A 214 -3.84 -4.76 -1.58
CA ARG A 214 -3.00 -5.85 -1.11
C ARG A 214 -2.85 -5.77 0.40
N ASP A 215 -2.58 -6.90 1.05
CA ASP A 215 -2.19 -6.88 2.44
C ASP A 215 -0.92 -6.02 2.63
N ARG A 216 -0.86 -5.34 3.77
CA ARG A 216 0.29 -4.52 4.16
C ARG A 216 1.47 -5.34 4.63
N GLN A 217 1.28 -6.62 4.94
CA GLN A 217 2.34 -7.56 5.36
C GLN A 217 3.43 -7.72 4.30
N GLY A 218 3.17 -7.28 3.06
CA GLY A 218 4.13 -7.29 1.98
C GLY A 218 3.93 -8.48 1.06
N VAL A 219 4.77 -8.55 0.04
CA VAL A 219 4.83 -9.69 -0.87
C VAL A 219 5.98 -10.61 -0.46
N PRO A 220 5.89 -11.93 -0.69
CA PRO A 220 6.90 -12.91 -0.26
C PRO A 220 8.25 -12.73 -0.95
N GLU A 221 8.29 -12.04 -2.09
CA GLU A 221 9.51 -11.85 -2.85
C GLU A 221 10.49 -10.92 -2.12
N PRO A 222 11.79 -11.26 -2.13
CA PRO A 222 12.83 -10.38 -1.59
C PRO A 222 12.83 -9.00 -2.26
N LEU A 223 13.09 -7.97 -1.46
CA LEU A 223 13.28 -6.61 -1.91
C LEU A 223 14.71 -6.43 -2.44
N ARG A 224 14.83 -6.07 -3.71
CA ARG A 224 16.10 -5.62 -4.30
C ARG A 224 16.29 -4.13 -4.08
N LEU A 225 17.49 -3.75 -3.68
CA LEU A 225 17.93 -2.38 -3.51
C LEU A 225 19.25 -2.17 -4.26
N ASP A 226 19.47 -0.98 -4.82
CA ASP A 226 20.77 -0.53 -5.34
C ASP A 226 21.31 0.57 -4.42
N HIS A 227 22.09 0.16 -3.41
CA HIS A 227 22.53 1.06 -2.35
C HIS A 227 23.84 1.77 -2.73
N PRO A 228 23.94 3.11 -2.66
CA PRO A 228 25.08 3.86 -3.18
C PRO A 228 26.43 3.51 -2.51
N GLN A 229 26.42 2.97 -1.30
CA GLN A 229 27.63 2.60 -0.55
C GLN A 229 28.03 1.12 -0.68
N VAL A 230 27.08 0.22 -0.93
CA VAL A 230 27.33 -1.25 -0.90
C VAL A 230 26.84 -2.00 -2.14
N GLY A 231 26.33 -1.27 -3.14
CA GLY A 231 25.76 -1.80 -4.38
C GLY A 231 24.45 -2.54 -4.16
N GLU A 232 24.19 -3.53 -5.02
CA GLU A 232 22.97 -4.31 -4.95
C GLU A 232 22.84 -5.11 -3.64
N LEU A 233 21.65 -5.05 -3.04
CA LEU A 233 21.23 -5.82 -1.87
C LEU A 233 19.92 -6.55 -2.18
N THR A 234 19.79 -7.79 -1.71
CA THR A 234 18.55 -8.53 -1.73
C THR A 234 18.14 -8.87 -0.31
N LEU A 235 17.06 -8.25 0.17
CA LEU A 235 16.59 -8.35 1.55
C LEU A 235 15.16 -8.86 1.61
N ASN A 236 14.94 -9.87 2.44
CA ASN A 236 13.61 -10.24 2.89
C ASN A 236 13.03 -9.09 3.75
N ARG A 237 11.71 -8.92 3.69
CA ARG A 237 11.00 -7.86 4.42
C ARG A 237 9.84 -8.47 5.19
N GLU A 238 9.97 -8.47 6.50
CA GLU A 238 8.92 -8.90 7.42
C GLU A 238 8.13 -7.70 7.93
N LYS A 239 6.80 -7.78 7.88
CA LYS A 239 5.91 -6.76 8.44
C LYS A 239 4.94 -7.36 9.44
N LEU A 240 5.12 -6.97 10.70
CA LEU A 240 4.40 -7.48 11.85
C LEU A 240 3.39 -6.46 12.36
N SER A 241 2.12 -6.86 12.49
CA SER A 241 1.09 -6.00 13.08
C SER A 241 1.33 -5.77 14.57
N ILE A 242 1.24 -4.52 15.03
CA ILE A 242 1.38 -4.20 16.46
C ILE A 242 0.00 -4.21 17.12
N SER A 243 -0.25 -5.22 17.96
CA SER A 243 -1.50 -5.37 18.71
C SER A 243 -1.86 -4.13 19.54
N GLY A 244 -3.16 -3.81 19.60
CA GLY A 244 -3.65 -2.64 20.34
C GLY A 244 -3.42 -1.29 19.65
N THR A 245 -2.83 -1.28 18.45
CA THR A 245 -2.65 -0.07 17.63
C THR A 245 -3.65 -0.05 16.48
N ALA A 246 -3.94 1.14 15.96
CA ALA A 246 -4.84 1.34 14.82
C ALA A 246 -4.14 1.09 13.47
N GLY A 247 -3.48 -0.07 13.33
CA GLY A 247 -2.81 -0.48 12.09
C GLY A 247 -1.35 -0.04 11.98
N GLN A 248 -0.62 0.07 13.09
CA GLN A 248 0.84 0.25 13.02
C GLN A 248 1.51 -1.09 12.68
N MET A 249 2.54 -1.03 11.85
CA MET A 249 3.31 -2.19 11.42
C MET A 249 4.78 -1.99 11.79
N LEU A 250 5.39 -2.99 12.42
CA LEU A 250 6.84 -3.10 12.53
C LEU A 250 7.37 -3.74 11.26
N ALA A 251 8.25 -3.05 10.55
CA ALA A 251 8.95 -3.57 9.38
C ALA A 251 10.40 -3.88 9.75
N ILE A 252 10.87 -5.07 9.35
CA ILE A 252 12.25 -5.54 9.55
C ILE A 252 12.78 -6.02 8.21
N TYR A 253 13.99 -5.60 7.84
CA TYR A 253 14.70 -6.12 6.68
C TYR A 253 15.82 -7.04 7.13
N HIS A 254 15.94 -8.20 6.47
CA HIS A 254 17.02 -9.14 6.75
C HIS A 254 17.49 -9.81 5.46
N PRO A 255 18.78 -10.19 5.37
CA PRO A 255 19.27 -10.95 4.24
C PRO A 255 18.81 -12.41 4.35
N GLU A 256 18.83 -13.14 3.24
CA GLU A 256 18.80 -14.59 3.28
C GLU A 256 20.08 -15.10 3.98
N PRO A 257 20.03 -16.13 4.84
CA PRO A 257 21.23 -16.65 5.51
C PRO A 257 22.35 -16.97 4.49
N GLY A 258 23.54 -16.41 4.72
CA GLY A 258 24.72 -16.62 3.86
C GLY A 258 24.81 -15.69 2.64
N THR A 259 23.95 -14.67 2.52
CA THR A 259 23.98 -13.71 1.41
C THR A 259 24.52 -12.33 1.83
N ASP A 260 23.70 -11.28 1.79
CA ASP A 260 24.10 -9.87 1.95
C ASP A 260 24.30 -9.42 3.42
N ALA A 261 24.52 -10.36 4.33
CA ALA A 261 24.74 -10.07 5.75
C ALA A 261 25.98 -9.19 5.98
N ASP A 262 27.06 -9.45 5.25
CA ASP A 262 28.30 -8.67 5.35
C ASP A 262 28.10 -7.23 4.86
N LYS A 263 27.30 -7.02 3.81
CA LYS A 263 26.99 -5.68 3.31
C LYS A 263 26.14 -4.87 4.30
N LEU A 264 25.18 -5.51 4.96
CA LEU A 264 24.44 -4.86 6.06
C LEU A 264 25.35 -4.53 7.25
N ALA A 265 26.30 -5.41 7.60
CA ALA A 265 27.28 -5.14 8.64
C ALA A 265 28.23 -3.99 8.27
N LEU A 266 28.59 -3.85 6.99
CA LEU A 266 29.35 -2.70 6.48
C LEU A 266 28.55 -1.39 6.62
N LEU A 267 27.27 -1.38 6.26
CA LEU A 267 26.39 -0.22 6.46
C LEU A 267 26.23 0.14 7.95
N ALA A 268 26.09 -0.87 8.82
CA ALA A 268 26.06 -0.69 10.26
C ALA A 268 27.34 -0.03 10.78
N SER A 269 28.49 -0.49 10.30
CA SER A 269 29.80 0.03 10.73
C SER A 269 30.03 1.47 10.27
N ALA A 270 29.60 1.81 9.05
CA ALA A 270 29.69 3.18 8.52
C ALA A 270 28.80 4.18 9.26
N THR A 271 27.66 3.74 9.80
CA THR A 271 26.74 4.59 10.57
C THR A 271 27.10 4.71 12.05
N LEU A 272 27.79 3.71 12.62
CA LEU A 272 28.29 3.72 13.99
C LEU A 272 29.67 4.37 14.14
N ALA A 273 30.36 4.68 13.04
CA ALA A 273 31.58 5.47 13.08
C ALA A 273 31.25 6.88 13.61
N PRO A 274 31.83 7.31 14.75
CA PRO A 274 31.54 8.64 15.29
C PRO A 274 32.02 9.70 14.31
N ALA A 275 31.15 10.66 13.98
CA ALA A 275 31.54 11.92 13.36
C ALA A 275 32.48 12.67 14.32
N GLY A 276 33.78 12.36 14.26
CA GLY A 276 34.74 12.87 15.23
C GLY A 276 36.16 12.46 14.90
N GLN A 277 36.71 12.98 13.81
CA GLN A 277 38.14 13.33 13.63
C GLN A 277 38.37 13.94 12.23
N ALA A 278 37.85 15.13 12.00
CA ALA A 278 38.31 15.98 10.90
C ALA A 278 38.20 17.43 11.33
N HIS A 279 39.06 17.84 12.27
CA HIS A 279 39.59 19.21 12.41
C HIS A 279 40.70 19.17 13.47
N ALA A 280 41.87 18.70 13.07
CA ALA A 280 43.13 19.12 13.66
C ALA A 280 44.21 19.05 12.57
N GLN A 281 44.91 20.16 12.40
CA GLN A 281 46.11 20.38 11.59
C GLN A 281 45.90 20.68 10.10
N ARG A 282 45.86 21.97 9.72
CA ARG A 282 47.07 22.75 9.41
C ARG A 282 46.78 24.24 9.53
#